data_AF-A0A1B0G731-F1
#
_entry.id   AF-A0A1B0G731-F1
#
_cell.length_a   1.000
_cell.length_b   1.000
_cell.length_c   1.000
_cell.angle_alpha   90.00
_cell.angle_beta   90.00
_cell.angle_gamma   90.00
#
_symmetry.space_group_name_H-M   'P 1'
#
loop_
_entity.id
_entity.type
_entity.pdbx_description
1 polymer ?
#
loop_
_entity_poly.entity_id
_entity_poly.type
_entity_poly.pdbx_seq_one_letter_code
_entity_poly.pdbx_strand_id
1 'polypeptide(L)'
;MSLDMDKVKAKLDICRESLKKGYGSVFDGGFLNFLIKINEEEEALGDVYLCLTQIMVCIKYLEKTIQLEIKRVVAISAARQHFLDRLHWRLEHIWSCIIPLSKKDDQKVPNITTEENSFVALMDFILEQIKPFTNYKDDDPKLSTSIETNVSASMERAIHLSTQIRDRVNIVIGHTLAFANVALEADKKALSALSQTVLRECIAWQTECQLGLKQSNQYNVSNCRVKASSLENALYKLEDFINEALLRLVYRCLLDFEKFSIEKLRILMNQCGPDDPAMDEIVADFDVNLDRTTQIGIFGISFAPNKQSELS
;
A
#
# COMPACT_ATOMS: atom_id res chain seq x y z
N MET A 1 34.61 2.30 -5.52
CA MET A 1 35.43 2.34 -4.29
C MET A 1 34.44 2.06 -3.17
N SER A 2 34.46 0.87 -2.56
CA SER A 2 33.36 0.40 -1.70
C SER A 2 33.09 1.38 -0.55
N LEU A 3 31.82 1.79 -0.39
CA LEU A 3 31.34 2.60 0.72
C LEU A 3 31.63 1.86 2.04
N ASP A 4 32.40 2.49 2.93
CA ASP A 4 32.70 1.95 4.25
C ASP A 4 31.47 2.12 5.16
N MET A 5 30.69 1.05 5.27
CA MET A 5 29.41 1.04 5.99
C MET A 5 29.57 1.38 7.48
N ASP A 6 30.73 1.11 8.08
CA ASP A 6 31.01 1.48 9.47
C ASP A 6 31.21 2.99 9.62
N LYS A 7 31.81 3.66 8.62
CA LYS A 7 31.90 5.13 8.58
C LYS A 7 30.55 5.79 8.33
N VAL A 8 29.71 5.18 7.48
CA VAL A 8 28.34 5.63 7.22
C VAL A 8 27.52 5.59 8.50
N LYS A 9 27.60 4.45 9.20
CA LYS A 9 26.99 4.23 10.51
C LYS A 9 27.42 5.28 11.54
N ALA A 10 28.73 5.46 11.74
CA ALA A 10 29.24 6.42 12.71
C ALA A 10 28.75 7.87 12.45
N LYS A 11 28.65 8.29 11.19
CA LYS A 11 28.13 9.63 10.83
C LYS A 11 26.64 9.77 11.12
N LEU A 12 25.84 8.75 10.83
CA LEU A 12 24.41 8.77 11.11
C LEU A 12 24.13 8.82 12.62
N ASP A 13 24.89 8.10 13.44
CA ASP A 13 24.78 8.14 14.91
C ASP A 13 25.07 9.54 15.46
N ILE A 14 26.12 10.21 14.98
CA ILE A 14 26.45 11.58 15.38
C ILE A 14 25.31 12.54 15.03
N CYS A 15 24.73 12.40 13.83
CA CYS A 15 23.62 13.24 13.41
C CYS A 15 22.36 13.00 14.24
N ARG A 16 22.04 11.74 14.56
CA ARG A 16 20.92 11.39 15.43
C ARG A 16 21.06 12.00 16.82
N GLU A 17 22.22 11.82 17.46
CA GLU A 17 22.46 12.32 18.81
C GLU A 17 22.51 13.85 18.86
N SER A 18 22.94 14.49 17.78
CA SER A 18 22.94 15.95 17.67
C SER A 18 21.52 16.49 17.44
N LEU A 19 20.69 15.82 16.63
CA LEU A 19 19.27 16.18 16.46
C LEU A 19 18.49 16.11 17.77
N LYS A 20 18.76 15.10 18.62
CA LYS A 20 18.17 15.00 19.97
C LYS A 20 18.55 16.17 20.89
N LYS A 21 19.68 16.82 20.65
CA LYS A 21 20.21 17.93 21.46
C LYS A 21 19.90 19.32 20.88
N GLY A 22 19.22 19.38 19.72
CA GLY A 22 18.89 20.62 19.02
C GLY A 22 19.79 20.94 17.82
N TYR A 23 19.30 21.80 16.93
CA TYR A 23 19.74 21.97 15.53
C TYR A 23 21.16 22.53 15.30
N GLY A 24 21.94 22.79 16.36
CA GLY A 24 23.03 23.78 16.34
C GLY A 24 24.20 23.56 15.37
N SER A 25 24.40 22.36 14.81
CA SER A 25 25.55 22.11 13.91
C SER A 25 25.45 20.83 13.06
N VAL A 26 24.27 20.24 12.89
CA VAL A 26 24.13 18.85 12.39
C VAL A 26 24.26 18.74 10.87
N PHE A 27 23.90 19.79 10.15
CA PHE A 27 23.78 19.81 8.69
C PHE A 27 24.86 20.69 8.07
N ASP A 28 26.13 20.39 8.36
CA ASP A 28 27.25 21.05 7.72
C ASP A 28 27.45 20.55 6.27
N GLY A 29 28.35 21.20 5.53
CA GLY A 29 28.70 20.78 4.17
C GLY A 29 29.25 19.35 4.10
N GLY A 30 29.82 18.83 5.20
CA GLY A 30 30.32 17.46 5.30
C GLY A 30 29.21 16.41 5.38
N PHE A 31 28.07 16.75 5.99
CA PHE A 31 26.87 15.91 5.99
C PHE A 31 26.17 15.92 4.63
N LEU A 32 26.03 17.08 3.99
CA LEU A 32 25.46 17.17 2.63
C LEU A 32 26.29 16.38 1.61
N ASN A 33 27.62 16.53 1.64
CA ASN A 33 28.52 15.75 0.79
C ASN A 33 28.45 14.24 1.07
N PHE A 34 28.17 13.85 2.31
CA PHE A 34 27.97 12.45 2.69
C PHE A 34 26.68 11.88 2.10
N LEU A 35 25.56 12.62 2.15
CA LEU A 35 24.30 12.21 1.53
C LEU A 35 24.43 12.11 0.01
N ILE A 36 25.15 13.05 -0.63
CA ILE A 36 25.44 13.02 -2.07
C ILE A 36 26.27 11.79 -2.43
N LYS A 37 27.24 11.40 -1.59
CA LYS A 37 28.06 10.21 -1.84
C LYS A 37 27.29 8.90 -1.73
N ILE A 38 26.33 8.80 -0.79
CA ILE A 38 25.41 7.65 -0.72
C ILE A 38 24.53 7.58 -1.99
N ASN A 39 24.14 8.73 -2.52
CA ASN A 39 23.31 8.84 -3.73
C ASN A 39 24.02 8.36 -5.02
N GLU A 40 25.36 8.38 -5.07
CA GLU A 40 26.12 8.03 -6.28
C GLU A 40 26.51 6.55 -6.38
N GLU A 41 26.46 5.78 -5.28
CA GLU A 41 27.12 4.46 -5.22
C GLU A 41 26.18 3.23 -5.26
N GLU A 42 24.84 3.35 -5.18
CA GLU A 42 23.95 2.17 -5.16
C GLU A 42 22.68 2.29 -6.03
N GLU A 43 22.56 1.42 -7.03
CA GLU A 43 21.41 1.26 -7.94
C GLU A 43 20.23 0.50 -7.30
N ALA A 44 20.38 0.07 -6.04
CA ALA A 44 19.43 -0.80 -5.35
C ALA A 44 19.09 -0.29 -3.94
N LEU A 45 18.59 0.95 -3.78
CA LEU A 45 17.76 1.36 -2.62
C LEU A 45 16.88 2.58 -2.98
N GLY A 46 15.80 2.37 -3.73
CA GLY A 46 14.79 3.40 -3.99
C GLY A 46 14.27 4.07 -2.70
N ASP A 47 14.18 3.31 -1.60
CA ASP A 47 13.78 3.80 -0.29
C ASP A 47 14.82 4.71 0.38
N VAL A 48 16.12 4.42 0.21
CA VAL A 48 17.18 5.31 0.71
C VAL A 48 17.17 6.61 -0.09
N TYR A 49 17.06 6.53 -1.41
CA TYR A 49 16.95 7.71 -2.27
C TYR A 49 15.76 8.62 -1.87
N LEU A 50 14.60 8.01 -1.62
CA LEU A 50 13.42 8.72 -1.16
C LEU A 50 13.66 9.38 0.20
N CYS A 51 14.28 8.67 1.15
CA CYS A 51 14.60 9.21 2.47
C CYS A 51 15.60 10.38 2.39
N LEU A 52 16.64 10.27 1.56
CA LEU A 52 17.61 11.35 1.32
C LEU A 52 16.93 12.59 0.75
N THR A 53 16.08 12.42 -0.25
CA THR A 53 15.28 13.51 -0.85
C THR A 53 14.42 14.19 0.22
N GLN A 54 13.75 13.42 1.07
CA GLN A 54 12.90 13.95 2.14
C GLN A 54 13.71 14.67 3.22
N ILE A 55 14.91 14.18 3.55
CA ILE A 55 15.83 14.86 4.48
C ILE A 55 16.21 16.23 3.91
N MET A 56 16.62 16.31 2.64
CA MET A 56 16.97 17.60 2.00
C MET A 56 15.81 18.58 2.02
N VAL A 57 14.59 18.11 1.73
CA VAL A 57 13.38 18.94 1.77
C VAL A 57 13.09 19.43 3.20
N CYS A 58 13.19 18.55 4.20
CA CYS A 58 12.94 18.93 5.60
C CYS A 58 13.96 19.96 6.11
N ILE A 59 15.26 19.80 5.79
CA ILE A 59 16.29 20.79 6.14
C ILE A 59 15.95 22.16 5.55
N LYS A 60 15.59 22.20 4.26
CA LYS A 60 15.25 23.45 3.56
C LYS A 60 14.06 24.17 4.19
N TYR A 61 13.00 23.45 4.57
CA TYR A 61 11.81 24.08 5.18
C TYR A 61 12.00 24.40 6.67
N LEU A 62 12.82 23.63 7.38
CA LEU A 62 13.22 23.95 8.74
C LEU A 62 14.04 25.24 8.79
N GLU A 63 15.00 25.41 7.87
CA GLU A 63 15.75 26.66 7.72
C GLU A 63 14.82 27.85 7.47
N LYS A 64 13.87 27.73 6.53
CA LYS A 64 12.87 28.77 6.27
C LYS A 64 12.01 29.09 7.49
N THR A 65 11.64 28.06 8.27
CA THR A 65 10.85 28.23 9.49
C THR A 65 11.64 29.05 10.51
N ILE A 66 12.90 28.70 10.74
CA ILE A 66 13.79 29.43 11.66
C ILE A 66 14.01 30.88 11.18
N GLN A 67 14.23 31.10 9.88
CA GLN A 67 14.36 32.45 9.32
C GLN A 67 13.09 33.29 9.55
N LEU A 68 11.91 32.67 9.44
CA LEU A 68 10.63 33.32 9.75
C LEU A 68 10.47 33.62 11.25
N GLU A 69 10.86 32.69 12.13
CA GLU A 69 10.87 32.90 13.58
C GLU A 69 11.73 34.11 13.96
N ILE A 70 12.94 34.20 13.38
CA ILE A 70 13.86 35.32 13.59
C ILE A 70 13.25 36.63 13.06
N LYS A 71 12.70 36.62 11.84
CA LYS A 71 12.13 37.81 11.21
C LYS A 71 10.89 38.33 11.95
N ARG A 72 10.07 37.44 12.50
CA ARG A 72 8.81 37.77 13.18
C ARG A 72 8.96 37.94 14.69
N VAL A 73 10.10 37.54 15.26
CA VAL A 73 10.33 37.50 16.72
C VAL A 73 9.25 36.67 17.43
N VAL A 74 8.78 35.60 16.77
CA VAL A 74 7.75 34.69 17.29
C VAL A 74 8.22 33.27 17.01
N ALA A 75 8.23 32.43 18.04
CA ALA A 75 8.53 31.01 17.87
C ALA A 75 7.35 30.28 17.21
N ILE A 76 7.64 29.48 16.18
CA ILE A 76 6.70 28.61 15.47
C ILE A 76 7.06 27.16 15.85
N SER A 77 7.01 26.89 17.16
CA SER A 77 7.55 25.67 17.76
C SER A 77 6.96 24.38 17.16
N ALA A 78 5.67 24.38 16.81
CA ALA A 78 5.00 23.21 16.22
C ALA A 78 5.56 22.85 14.83
N ALA A 79 5.72 23.83 13.93
CA ALA A 79 6.28 23.60 12.61
C ALA A 79 7.76 23.20 12.69
N ARG A 80 8.51 23.83 13.61
CA ARG A 80 9.91 23.47 13.86
C ARG A 80 10.05 22.03 14.33
N GLN A 81 9.24 21.61 15.30
CA GLN A 81 9.25 20.24 15.83
C GLN A 81 8.86 19.23 14.75
N HIS A 82 7.83 19.54 13.94
CA HIS A 82 7.42 18.68 12.83
C HIS A 82 8.59 18.31 11.90
N PHE A 83 9.39 19.29 11.46
CA PHE A 83 10.53 19.00 10.58
C PHE A 83 11.65 18.23 11.29
N LEU A 84 11.89 18.49 12.57
CA LEU A 84 12.87 17.74 13.37
C LEU A 84 12.46 16.27 13.53
N ASP A 85 11.19 16.01 13.84
CA ASP A 85 10.65 14.65 13.99
C ASP A 85 10.74 13.90 12.65
N ARG A 86 10.39 14.56 11.54
CA ARG A 86 10.53 13.99 10.19
C ARG A 86 11.98 13.66 9.85
N LEU A 87 12.94 14.54 10.17
CA LEU A 87 14.36 14.28 9.96
C LEU A 87 14.84 13.08 10.78
N HIS A 88 14.47 13.02 12.05
CA HIS A 88 14.81 11.90 12.92
C HIS A 88 14.27 10.57 12.37
N TRP A 89 12.99 10.53 12.01
CA TRP A 89 12.36 9.33 11.47
C TRP A 89 13.01 8.85 10.16
N ARG A 90 13.37 9.77 9.25
CA ARG A 90 14.02 9.40 7.99
C ARG A 90 15.44 8.90 8.17
N LEU A 91 16.17 9.44 9.15
CA LEU A 91 17.49 8.93 9.51
C LEU A 91 17.41 7.53 10.12
N GLU A 92 16.44 7.28 11.00
CA GLU A 92 16.18 5.94 11.54
C GLU A 92 15.77 4.95 10.45
N HIS A 93 15.00 5.39 9.44
CA HIS A 93 14.65 4.54 8.31
C HIS A 93 15.87 4.18 7.45
N ILE A 94 16.69 5.17 7.07
CA ILE A 94 17.96 4.93 6.36
C ILE A 94 18.84 3.97 7.15
N TRP A 95 18.93 4.16 8.46
CA TRP A 95 19.66 3.28 9.36
C TRP A 95 19.17 1.83 9.29
N SER A 96 17.84 1.63 9.32
CA SER A 96 17.23 0.31 9.21
C SER A 96 17.46 -0.37 7.86
N CYS A 97 17.56 0.41 6.77
CA CYS A 97 17.88 -0.10 5.43
C CYS A 97 19.35 -0.52 5.29
N ILE A 98 20.25 0.17 5.99
CA ILE A 98 21.72 0.01 5.89
C ILE A 98 22.25 -1.12 6.80
N ILE A 99 21.64 -1.36 7.97
CA ILE A 99 22.09 -2.42 8.90
C ILE A 99 22.10 -3.82 8.27
N PRO A 100 21.05 -4.28 7.55
CA PRO A 100 21.04 -5.60 6.93
C PRO A 100 22.15 -5.77 5.89
N LEU A 101 22.48 -4.70 5.15
CA LEU A 101 23.53 -4.69 4.11
C LEU A 101 24.95 -4.80 4.69
N SER A 102 25.13 -4.40 5.96
CA SER A 102 26.41 -4.52 6.68
C SER A 102 26.67 -5.94 7.20
N LYS A 103 25.64 -6.78 7.32
CA LYS A 103 25.77 -8.18 7.73
C LYS A 103 25.90 -9.08 6.50
N LYS A 104 27.11 -9.54 6.22
CA LYS A 104 27.38 -10.63 5.25
C LYS A 104 26.88 -11.98 5.78
N ASP A 105 25.57 -12.14 6.00
CA ASP A 105 24.99 -13.45 6.30
C ASP A 105 23.97 -13.83 5.23
N ASP A 106 24.13 -15.06 4.71
CA ASP A 106 23.36 -15.72 3.66
C ASP A 106 21.92 -16.06 4.07
N GLN A 107 21.23 -15.13 4.71
CA GLN A 107 19.78 -15.11 4.77
C GLN A 107 19.32 -13.79 4.18
N LYS A 108 19.11 -13.81 2.86
CA LYS A 108 18.00 -13.05 2.27
C LYS A 108 16.75 -13.49 3.04
N VAL A 109 16.43 -12.82 4.13
CA VAL A 109 15.05 -12.68 4.57
C VAL A 109 14.39 -12.13 3.31
N PRO A 110 13.55 -12.92 2.61
CA PRO A 110 12.89 -12.37 1.45
C PRO A 110 12.15 -11.13 1.98
N ASN A 111 12.12 -10.05 1.20
CA ASN A 111 11.09 -9.04 1.37
C ASN A 111 9.73 -9.70 1.07
N ILE A 112 9.34 -10.68 1.89
CA ILE A 112 7.95 -11.03 2.09
C ILE A 112 7.40 -9.75 2.70
N THR A 113 6.49 -9.05 2.01
CA THR A 113 5.14 -8.83 2.57
C THR A 113 4.28 -7.83 1.81
N THR A 114 4.79 -6.99 0.90
CA THR A 114 3.92 -6.02 0.18
C THR A 114 3.50 -6.47 -1.21
N GLU A 115 4.40 -7.04 -2.01
CA GLU A 115 4.14 -7.33 -3.43
C GLU A 115 3.27 -8.58 -3.65
N GLU A 116 3.56 -9.68 -2.95
CA GLU A 116 2.76 -10.92 -2.96
C GLU A 116 1.35 -10.73 -2.37
N ASN A 117 1.10 -9.59 -1.72
CA ASN A 117 -0.19 -9.22 -1.16
C ASN A 117 -0.80 -7.99 -1.86
N SER A 118 -0.29 -7.55 -3.02
CA SER A 118 -1.00 -6.51 -3.77
C SER A 118 -2.40 -7.00 -4.18
N PHE A 119 -3.37 -6.09 -4.31
CA PHE A 119 -4.75 -6.49 -4.63
C PHE A 119 -4.82 -7.25 -5.96
N VAL A 120 -4.13 -6.76 -6.98
CA VAL A 120 -4.08 -7.38 -8.31
C VAL A 120 -3.43 -8.76 -8.25
N ALA A 121 -2.27 -8.89 -7.62
CA ALA A 121 -1.61 -10.19 -7.50
C ALA A 121 -2.45 -11.22 -6.73
N LEU A 122 -3.18 -10.78 -5.71
CA LEU A 122 -4.12 -11.64 -4.96
C LEU A 122 -5.30 -12.06 -5.83
N MET A 123 -5.89 -11.14 -6.59
CA MET A 123 -7.00 -11.43 -7.50
C MET A 123 -6.57 -12.40 -8.60
N ASP A 124 -5.45 -12.12 -9.28
CA ASP A 124 -4.89 -12.99 -10.33
C ASP A 124 -4.58 -14.39 -9.79
N PHE A 125 -3.96 -14.46 -8.61
CA PHE A 125 -3.70 -15.74 -7.95
C PHE A 125 -4.99 -16.51 -7.67
N ILE A 126 -5.98 -15.87 -7.06
CA ILE A 126 -7.25 -16.51 -6.71
C ILE A 126 -7.96 -17.01 -7.99
N LEU A 127 -8.05 -16.17 -9.02
CA LEU A 127 -8.72 -16.50 -10.28
C LEU A 127 -8.03 -17.65 -11.02
N GLU A 128 -6.70 -17.64 -11.12
CA GLU A 128 -5.95 -18.72 -11.75
C GLU A 128 -6.08 -20.05 -10.98
N GLN A 129 -6.13 -20.00 -9.65
CA GLN A 129 -6.34 -21.18 -8.82
C GLN A 129 -7.78 -21.73 -8.90
N ILE A 130 -8.78 -20.87 -9.13
CA ILE A 130 -10.20 -21.26 -9.27
C ILE A 130 -10.50 -21.82 -10.67
N LYS A 131 -9.79 -21.36 -11.70
CA LYS A 131 -10.00 -21.70 -13.12
C LYS A 131 -10.17 -23.21 -13.43
N PRO A 132 -9.42 -24.15 -12.83
CA PRO A 132 -9.64 -25.59 -13.07
C PRO A 132 -11.01 -26.11 -12.60
N PHE A 133 -11.70 -25.34 -11.76
CA PHE A 133 -13.02 -25.65 -11.22
C PHE A 133 -14.14 -24.87 -11.92
N THR A 134 -13.81 -23.94 -12.82
CA THR A 134 -14.79 -23.17 -13.59
C THR A 134 -14.85 -23.66 -15.02
N ASN A 135 -15.99 -23.47 -15.69
CA ASN A 135 -16.16 -23.90 -17.08
C ASN A 135 -15.49 -22.89 -18.03
N TYR A 136 -14.17 -22.73 -17.95
CA TYR A 136 -13.41 -22.04 -18.99
C TYR A 136 -13.04 -23.06 -20.07
N LYS A 137 -13.89 -23.11 -21.11
CA LYS A 137 -13.73 -23.77 -22.42
C LYS A 137 -12.42 -24.54 -22.62
N ASP A 138 -12.44 -25.82 -22.30
CA ASP A 138 -11.72 -26.78 -23.12
C ASP A 138 -12.73 -27.87 -23.48
N ASP A 139 -13.41 -27.67 -24.61
CA ASP A 139 -14.15 -28.69 -25.34
C ASP A 139 -13.15 -29.70 -25.96
N ASP A 140 -12.17 -30.16 -25.18
CA ASP A 140 -11.34 -31.30 -25.55
C ASP A 140 -11.87 -32.54 -24.80
N PRO A 141 -12.69 -33.38 -25.45
CA PRO A 141 -13.35 -34.53 -24.81
C PRO A 141 -12.36 -35.56 -24.21
N LYS A 142 -11.06 -35.43 -24.51
CA LYS A 142 -10.01 -36.26 -23.92
C LYS A 142 -9.61 -35.83 -22.48
N LEU A 143 -9.81 -34.57 -22.09
CA LEU A 143 -9.50 -34.07 -20.74
C LEU A 143 -10.68 -34.28 -19.76
N SER A 144 -11.91 -34.24 -20.28
CA SER A 144 -13.13 -34.53 -19.53
C SER A 144 -13.15 -35.95 -18.95
N THR A 145 -12.50 -36.90 -19.64
CA THR A 145 -12.45 -38.31 -19.23
C THR A 145 -11.34 -38.60 -18.21
N SER A 146 -10.29 -37.76 -18.14
CA SER A 146 -9.13 -37.96 -17.24
C SER A 146 -9.30 -37.30 -15.87
N ILE A 147 -10.15 -36.26 -15.75
CA ILE A 147 -10.51 -35.66 -14.46
C ILE A 147 -11.44 -36.59 -13.65
N GLU A 148 -12.26 -37.39 -14.32
CA GLU A 148 -13.15 -38.36 -13.68
C GLU A 148 -12.42 -39.61 -13.16
N THR A 149 -11.21 -39.89 -13.62
CA THR A 149 -10.48 -41.13 -13.25
C THR A 149 -9.67 -41.02 -11.95
N ASN A 150 -9.59 -39.84 -11.32
CA ASN A 150 -8.87 -39.68 -10.06
C ASN A 150 -9.55 -38.69 -9.09
N VAL A 151 -10.85 -38.91 -8.88
CA VAL A 151 -11.74 -38.08 -8.02
C VAL A 151 -11.14 -37.85 -6.62
N SER A 152 -10.48 -38.85 -6.04
CA SER A 152 -9.87 -38.76 -4.69
C SER A 152 -8.68 -37.79 -4.63
N ALA A 153 -7.79 -37.80 -5.62
CA ALA A 153 -6.63 -36.90 -5.68
C ALA A 153 -7.04 -35.46 -6.06
N SER A 154 -8.13 -35.33 -6.83
CA SER A 154 -8.77 -34.05 -7.16
C SER A 154 -9.47 -33.42 -5.93
N MET A 155 -10.06 -34.25 -5.08
CA MET A 155 -10.80 -33.86 -3.87
C MET A 155 -9.91 -33.27 -2.77
N GLU A 156 -8.85 -33.97 -2.35
CA GLU A 156 -7.92 -33.46 -1.33
C GLU A 156 -7.26 -32.15 -1.78
N ARG A 157 -6.89 -32.10 -3.07
CA ARG A 157 -6.37 -30.90 -3.71
C ARG A 157 -7.39 -29.75 -3.66
N ALA A 158 -8.65 -30.00 -4.03
CA ALA A 158 -9.71 -28.97 -3.99
C ALA A 158 -9.91 -28.38 -2.59
N ILE A 159 -9.84 -29.20 -1.54
CA ILE A 159 -9.99 -28.74 -0.16
C ILE A 159 -8.81 -27.89 0.29
N HIS A 160 -7.59 -28.34 -0.01
CA HIS A 160 -6.39 -27.57 0.30
C HIS A 160 -6.40 -26.22 -0.43
N LEU A 161 -6.72 -26.21 -1.73
CA LEU A 161 -6.87 -24.97 -2.51
C LEU A 161 -7.98 -24.07 -1.98
N SER A 162 -9.15 -24.62 -1.64
CA SER A 162 -10.27 -23.84 -1.11
C SER A 162 -9.92 -23.10 0.19
N THR A 163 -9.05 -23.69 1.01
CA THR A 163 -8.56 -23.07 2.25
C THR A 163 -7.59 -21.93 1.94
N GLN A 164 -6.60 -22.16 1.06
CA GLN A 164 -5.69 -21.11 0.62
C GLN A 164 -6.41 -19.94 -0.05
N ILE A 165 -7.36 -20.23 -0.95
CA ILE A 165 -8.18 -19.21 -1.61
C ILE A 165 -8.96 -18.41 -0.58
N ARG A 166 -9.55 -19.05 0.42
CA ARG A 166 -10.26 -18.33 1.50
C ARG A 166 -9.36 -17.37 2.25
N ASP A 167 -8.14 -17.78 2.59
CA ASP A 167 -7.18 -16.91 3.27
C ASP A 167 -6.83 -15.69 2.42
N ARG A 168 -6.63 -15.88 1.10
CA ARG A 168 -6.38 -14.77 0.17
C ARG A 168 -7.60 -13.88 -0.05
N VAL A 169 -8.80 -14.45 -0.16
CA VAL A 169 -10.07 -13.71 -0.25
C VAL A 169 -10.27 -12.80 0.96
N ASN A 170 -9.92 -13.26 2.17
CA ASN A 170 -10.01 -12.43 3.37
C ASN A 170 -9.08 -11.20 3.27
N ILE A 171 -7.88 -11.35 2.70
CA ILE A 171 -6.95 -10.24 2.47
C ILE A 171 -7.52 -9.27 1.43
N VAL A 172 -8.04 -9.77 0.31
CA VAL A 172 -8.72 -8.96 -0.73
C VAL A 172 -9.85 -8.13 -0.12
N ILE A 173 -10.71 -8.76 0.68
CA ILE A 173 -11.79 -8.06 1.40
C ILE A 173 -11.22 -7.01 2.36
N GLY A 174 -10.14 -7.32 3.08
CA GLY A 174 -9.45 -6.35 3.93
C GLY A 174 -9.01 -5.10 3.16
N HIS A 175 -8.40 -5.27 1.99
CA HIS A 175 -8.02 -4.15 1.12
C HIS A 175 -9.23 -3.37 0.62
N THR A 176 -10.30 -4.05 0.19
CA THR A 176 -11.53 -3.40 -0.24
C THR A 176 -12.15 -2.56 0.87
N LEU A 177 -12.24 -3.09 2.09
CA LEU A 177 -12.85 -2.38 3.21
C LEU A 177 -11.98 -1.22 3.69
N ALA A 178 -10.65 -1.37 3.63
CA ALA A 178 -9.74 -0.26 3.84
C ALA A 178 -9.98 0.86 2.82
N PHE A 179 -10.14 0.51 1.53
CA PHE A 179 -10.50 1.46 0.47
C PHE A 179 -11.86 2.12 0.71
N ALA A 180 -12.85 1.37 1.18
CA ALA A 180 -14.18 1.90 1.48
C ALA A 180 -14.17 3.01 2.54
N ASN A 181 -13.17 3.09 3.42
CA ASN A 181 -13.07 4.17 4.41
C ASN A 181 -12.85 5.54 3.75
N VAL A 182 -12.22 5.58 2.57
CA VAL A 182 -11.94 6.82 1.83
C VAL A 182 -12.63 6.95 0.49
N ALA A 183 -13.30 5.89 0.04
CA ALA A 183 -14.19 5.97 -1.10
C ALA A 183 -15.28 7.03 -0.90
N LEU A 184 -15.87 7.47 -2.01
CA LEU A 184 -17.02 8.37 -1.98
C LEU A 184 -18.17 7.70 -1.21
N GLU A 185 -18.97 8.49 -0.48
CA GLU A 185 -20.10 7.97 0.32
C GLU A 185 -21.07 7.11 -0.51
N ALA A 186 -21.27 7.45 -1.78
CA ALA A 186 -22.10 6.69 -2.70
C ALA A 186 -21.58 5.26 -2.96
N ASP A 187 -20.26 5.04 -2.86
CA ASP A 187 -19.60 3.78 -3.18
C ASP A 187 -19.44 2.86 -1.95
N LYS A 188 -19.39 3.42 -0.73
CA LYS A 188 -19.10 2.67 0.51
C LYS A 188 -20.02 1.48 0.75
N LYS A 189 -21.33 1.69 0.55
CA LYS A 189 -22.36 0.65 0.76
C LYS A 189 -22.22 -0.48 -0.25
N ALA A 190 -21.91 -0.16 -1.51
CA ALA A 190 -21.74 -1.14 -2.57
C ALA A 190 -20.47 -1.98 -2.34
N LEU A 191 -19.34 -1.35 -1.98
CA LEU A 191 -18.09 -2.04 -1.64
C LEU A 191 -18.28 -3.05 -0.50
N SER A 192 -19.02 -2.65 0.54
CA SER A 192 -19.34 -3.53 1.68
C SER A 192 -20.21 -4.72 1.26
N ALA A 193 -21.25 -4.47 0.45
CA ALA A 193 -22.16 -5.52 -0.01
C ALA A 193 -21.49 -6.52 -0.98
N LEU A 194 -20.60 -6.04 -1.86
CA LEU A 194 -19.82 -6.89 -2.75
C LEU A 194 -18.81 -7.74 -1.96
N SER A 195 -18.14 -7.15 -0.97
CA SER A 195 -17.24 -7.89 -0.07
C SER A 195 -17.96 -9.04 0.66
N GLN A 196 -19.16 -8.77 1.19
CA GLN A 196 -19.99 -9.79 1.82
C GLN A 196 -20.43 -10.88 0.83
N THR A 197 -20.68 -10.50 -0.43
CA THR A 197 -21.06 -11.45 -1.48
C THR A 197 -19.89 -12.37 -1.84
N VAL A 198 -18.68 -11.83 -2.05
CA VAL A 198 -17.48 -12.63 -2.29
C VAL A 198 -17.22 -13.60 -1.14
N LEU A 199 -17.30 -13.14 0.11
CA LEU A 199 -17.12 -14.00 1.28
C LEU A 199 -18.13 -15.16 1.31
N ARG A 200 -19.41 -14.86 1.06
CA ARG A 200 -20.48 -15.85 1.04
C ARG A 200 -20.27 -16.90 -0.05
N GLU A 201 -19.93 -16.48 -1.27
CA GLU A 201 -19.66 -17.42 -2.37
C GLU A 201 -18.40 -18.26 -2.10
N CYS A 202 -17.38 -17.67 -1.48
CA CYS A 202 -16.16 -18.37 -1.08
C CYS A 202 -16.45 -19.48 -0.04
N ILE A 203 -17.23 -19.16 0.99
CA ILE A 203 -17.67 -20.14 1.99
C ILE A 203 -18.54 -21.22 1.35
N ALA A 204 -19.45 -20.85 0.46
CA ALA A 204 -20.30 -21.82 -0.23
C ALA A 204 -19.48 -22.81 -1.08
N TRP A 205 -18.48 -22.32 -1.81
CA TRP A 205 -17.58 -23.18 -2.59
C TRP A 205 -16.72 -24.07 -1.69
N GLN A 206 -16.09 -23.52 -0.65
CA GLN A 206 -15.31 -24.31 0.32
C GLN A 206 -16.16 -25.40 0.98
N THR A 207 -17.41 -25.11 1.32
CA THR A 207 -18.34 -26.09 1.90
C THR A 207 -18.57 -27.25 0.94
N GLU A 208 -18.81 -26.96 -0.34
CA GLU A 208 -18.98 -28.00 -1.37
C GLU A 208 -17.72 -28.84 -1.56
N CYS A 209 -16.52 -28.22 -1.56
CA CYS A 209 -15.25 -28.96 -1.59
C CYS A 209 -15.10 -29.88 -0.38
N GLN A 210 -15.52 -29.47 0.81
CA GLN A 210 -15.43 -30.27 2.04
C GLN A 210 -16.47 -31.39 2.12
N LEU A 211 -17.62 -31.25 1.45
CA LEU A 211 -18.69 -32.25 1.52
C LEU A 211 -18.27 -33.61 0.97
N GLY A 212 -17.43 -33.66 -0.07
CA GLY A 212 -17.01 -34.96 -0.60
C GLY A 212 -15.99 -35.73 0.26
N LEU A 213 -15.31 -35.08 1.21
CA LEU A 213 -14.54 -35.81 2.24
C LEU A 213 -15.46 -36.52 3.24
N LYS A 214 -16.59 -35.89 3.58
CA LYS A 214 -17.49 -36.38 4.63
C LYS A 214 -18.48 -37.40 4.10
N GLN A 215 -18.91 -37.25 2.85
CA GLN A 215 -19.91 -38.10 2.21
C GLN A 215 -19.58 -38.23 0.72
N SER A 216 -18.75 -39.21 0.34
CA SER A 216 -18.33 -39.45 -1.05
C SER A 216 -19.50 -39.62 -2.04
N ASN A 217 -20.69 -40.01 -1.56
CA ASN A 217 -21.91 -40.14 -2.37
C ASN A 217 -22.67 -38.82 -2.58
N GLN A 218 -22.28 -37.73 -1.89
CA GLN A 218 -22.90 -36.41 -2.01
C GLN A 218 -22.02 -35.38 -2.72
N TYR A 219 -20.76 -35.72 -3.03
CA TYR A 219 -19.90 -34.83 -3.81
C TYR A 219 -20.42 -34.69 -5.23
N ASN A 220 -20.98 -33.53 -5.52
CA ASN A 220 -21.48 -33.24 -6.85
C ASN A 220 -20.51 -32.30 -7.55
N VAL A 221 -19.70 -32.85 -8.46
CA VAL A 221 -18.75 -32.09 -9.28
C VAL A 221 -19.44 -30.93 -10.00
N SER A 222 -20.68 -31.10 -10.46
CA SER A 222 -21.44 -30.03 -11.11
C SER A 222 -21.80 -28.90 -10.13
N ASN A 223 -22.16 -29.22 -8.89
CA ASN A 223 -22.41 -28.21 -7.85
C ASN A 223 -21.13 -27.47 -7.49
N CYS A 224 -20.02 -28.20 -7.31
CA CYS A 224 -18.72 -27.61 -7.03
C CYS A 224 -18.31 -26.62 -8.13
N ARG A 225 -18.52 -26.99 -9.40
CA ARG A 225 -18.28 -26.11 -10.55
C ARG A 225 -19.18 -24.86 -10.53
N VAL A 226 -20.47 -25.03 -10.29
CA VAL A 226 -21.41 -23.89 -10.19
C VAL A 226 -21.01 -22.93 -9.08
N LYS A 227 -20.58 -23.45 -7.92
CA LYS A 227 -20.11 -22.61 -6.80
C LYS A 227 -18.78 -21.93 -7.09
N ALA A 228 -17.84 -22.61 -7.76
CA ALA A 228 -16.60 -22.01 -8.22
C ALA A 228 -16.86 -20.85 -9.20
N SER A 229 -17.73 -21.06 -10.20
CA SER A 229 -18.11 -20.00 -11.14
C SER A 229 -18.88 -18.86 -10.47
N SER A 230 -19.66 -19.12 -9.43
CA SER A 230 -20.32 -18.08 -8.64
C SER A 230 -19.30 -17.19 -7.91
N LEU A 231 -18.28 -17.81 -7.30
CA LEU A 231 -17.18 -17.10 -6.65
C LEU A 231 -16.35 -16.27 -7.64
N GLU A 232 -15.96 -16.86 -8.77
CA GLU A 232 -15.27 -16.17 -9.86
C GLU A 232 -16.04 -14.93 -10.33
N ASN A 233 -17.34 -15.05 -10.60
CA ASN A 233 -18.18 -13.91 -10.99
C ASN A 233 -18.31 -12.84 -9.90
N ALA A 234 -18.35 -13.24 -8.63
CA ALA A 234 -18.39 -12.30 -7.52
C ALA A 234 -17.07 -11.52 -7.39
N LEU A 235 -15.94 -12.19 -7.62
CA LEU A 235 -14.59 -11.59 -7.63
C LEU A 235 -14.46 -10.58 -8.77
N TYR A 236 -14.83 -10.92 -10.00
CA TYR A 236 -14.81 -9.97 -11.12
C TYR A 236 -15.66 -8.73 -10.86
N LYS A 237 -16.88 -8.90 -10.33
CA LYS A 237 -17.75 -7.77 -9.97
C LYS A 237 -17.14 -6.87 -8.90
N LEU A 238 -16.42 -7.46 -7.94
CA LEU A 238 -15.75 -6.72 -6.89
C LEU A 238 -14.59 -5.88 -7.48
N GLU A 239 -13.77 -6.51 -8.31
CA GLU A 239 -12.64 -5.87 -8.99
C GLU A 239 -13.10 -4.71 -9.88
N ASP A 240 -14.08 -4.95 -10.77
CA ASP A 240 -14.66 -3.93 -11.65
C ASP A 240 -15.15 -2.73 -10.83
N PHE A 241 -15.93 -2.98 -9.78
CA PHE A 241 -16.50 -1.92 -8.96
C PHE A 241 -15.43 -1.11 -8.21
N ILE A 242 -14.41 -1.78 -7.66
CA ILE A 242 -13.29 -1.10 -6.99
C ILE A 242 -12.52 -0.22 -7.96
N ASN A 243 -12.21 -0.73 -9.16
CA ASN A 243 -11.49 0.01 -10.18
C ASN A 243 -12.26 1.27 -10.60
N GLU A 244 -13.58 1.15 -10.81
CA GLU A 244 -14.40 2.31 -11.12
C GLU A 244 -14.51 3.30 -9.94
N ALA A 245 -14.69 2.80 -8.71
CA ALA A 245 -14.79 3.63 -7.53
C ALA A 245 -13.48 4.40 -7.27
N LEU A 246 -12.33 3.76 -7.50
CA LEU A 246 -11.02 4.41 -7.46
C LEU A 246 -10.91 5.51 -8.51
N LEU A 247 -11.35 5.25 -9.76
CA LEU A 247 -11.33 6.25 -10.83
C LEU A 247 -12.25 7.44 -10.50
N ARG A 248 -13.44 7.19 -9.98
CA ARG A 248 -14.37 8.24 -9.50
C ARG A 248 -13.75 9.07 -8.38
N LEU A 249 -13.08 8.41 -7.43
CA LEU A 249 -12.40 9.07 -6.32
C LEU A 249 -11.23 9.94 -6.82
N VAL A 250 -10.40 9.42 -7.73
CA VAL A 250 -9.31 10.18 -8.40
C VAL A 250 -9.87 11.42 -9.09
N TYR A 251 -10.89 11.24 -9.93
CA TYR A 251 -11.52 12.33 -10.65
C TYR A 251 -12.08 13.39 -9.68
N ARG A 252 -12.74 12.96 -8.60
CA ARG A 252 -13.29 13.87 -7.60
C ARG A 252 -12.19 14.66 -6.90
N CYS A 253 -11.12 14.00 -6.46
CA CYS A 253 -10.00 14.67 -5.81
C CYS A 253 -9.31 15.66 -6.75
N LEU A 254 -9.12 15.32 -8.03
CA LEU A 254 -8.55 16.23 -9.03
C LEU A 254 -9.41 17.49 -9.25
N LEU A 255 -10.74 17.37 -9.26
CA LEU A 255 -11.63 18.54 -9.30
C LEU A 255 -11.55 19.37 -8.01
N ASP A 256 -11.44 18.70 -6.87
CA ASP A 256 -11.39 19.36 -5.57
C ASP A 256 -10.01 20.03 -5.32
N PHE A 257 -8.93 19.61 -5.99
CA PHE A 257 -7.62 20.30 -5.93
C PHE A 257 -7.70 21.77 -6.35
N GLU A 258 -8.55 22.11 -7.30
CA GLU A 258 -8.77 23.50 -7.72
C GLU A 258 -9.62 24.29 -6.68
N LYS A 259 -10.48 23.58 -5.94
CA LYS A 259 -11.32 24.16 -4.88
C LYS A 259 -10.56 24.39 -3.59
N PHE A 260 -9.71 23.45 -3.20
CA PHE A 260 -8.90 23.47 -1.97
C PHE A 260 -7.44 23.82 -2.27
N SER A 261 -7.22 24.79 -3.16
CA SER A 261 -5.87 25.21 -3.48
C SER A 261 -5.21 25.86 -2.26
N ILE A 262 -3.92 25.59 -2.07
CA ILE A 262 -3.09 26.22 -1.03
C ILE A 262 -3.17 27.75 -1.14
N GLU A 263 -3.39 28.27 -2.35
CA GLU A 263 -3.54 29.71 -2.58
C GLU A 263 -4.84 30.26 -1.99
N LYS A 264 -5.97 29.55 -2.12
CA LYS A 264 -7.23 29.95 -1.46
C LYS A 264 -7.10 29.89 0.06
N LEU A 265 -6.47 28.84 0.60
CA LEU A 265 -6.17 28.74 2.02
C LEU A 265 -5.31 29.93 2.48
N ARG A 266 -4.26 30.28 1.72
CA ARG A 266 -3.39 31.42 2.01
C ARG A 266 -4.15 32.75 1.99
N ILE A 267 -5.05 32.96 1.01
CA ILE A 267 -5.88 34.16 0.91
C ILE A 267 -6.81 34.26 2.12
N LEU A 268 -7.49 33.16 2.48
CA LEU A 268 -8.40 33.10 3.63
C LEU A 268 -7.67 33.30 4.96
N MET A 269 -6.50 32.69 5.15
CA MET A 269 -5.63 32.91 6.32
C MET A 269 -5.16 34.36 6.48
N ASN A 270 -5.00 35.08 5.37
CA ASN A 270 -4.64 36.50 5.40
C ASN A 270 -5.84 37.43 5.67
N GLN A 271 -7.06 36.92 5.49
CA GLN A 271 -8.32 37.67 5.65
C GLN A 271 -9.00 37.40 7.00
N CYS A 272 -8.84 36.19 7.54
CA CYS A 272 -9.43 35.78 8.82
C CYS A 272 -8.51 36.09 9.99
N GLY A 273 -9.09 36.37 11.17
CA GLY A 273 -8.34 36.51 12.41
C GLY A 273 -7.81 35.15 12.91
N PRO A 274 -6.81 35.14 13.81
CA PRO A 274 -6.18 33.91 14.30
C PRO A 274 -7.12 32.94 15.05
N ASP A 275 -8.30 33.40 15.51
CA ASP A 275 -9.29 32.62 16.26
C ASP A 275 -10.64 32.48 15.51
N ASP A 276 -10.64 32.60 14.18
CA ASP A 276 -11.86 32.46 13.38
C ASP A 276 -12.26 30.98 13.24
N PRO A 277 -13.43 30.53 13.75
CA PRO A 277 -13.87 29.14 13.64
C PRO A 277 -14.07 28.69 12.18
N ALA A 278 -14.26 29.61 11.23
CA ALA A 278 -14.30 29.29 9.81
C ALA A 278 -12.93 28.77 9.30
N MET A 279 -11.82 29.21 9.92
CA MET A 279 -10.49 28.70 9.57
C MET A 279 -10.32 27.24 9.96
N ASP A 280 -10.86 26.81 11.11
CA ASP A 280 -10.78 25.42 11.56
C ASP A 280 -11.56 24.48 10.62
N GLU A 281 -12.73 24.91 10.13
CA GLU A 281 -13.53 24.15 9.15
C GLU A 281 -12.78 24.00 7.81
N ILE A 282 -12.18 25.09 7.32
CA ILE A 282 -11.41 25.08 6.07
C ILE A 282 -10.16 24.20 6.19
N VAL A 283 -9.47 24.23 7.33
CA VAL A 283 -8.31 23.36 7.59
C VAL A 283 -8.73 21.89 7.64
N ALA A 284 -9.83 21.57 8.33
CA ALA A 284 -10.36 20.21 8.39
C ALA A 284 -10.70 19.66 7.00
N ASP A 285 -11.37 20.46 6.15
CA ASP A 285 -11.68 20.09 4.78
C ASP A 285 -10.41 19.89 3.92
N PHE A 286 -9.40 20.74 4.10
CA PHE A 286 -8.12 20.60 3.41
C PHE A 286 -7.41 19.29 3.82
N ASP A 287 -7.36 18.99 5.11
CA ASP A 287 -6.73 17.78 5.65
C ASP A 287 -7.43 16.51 5.14
N VAL A 288 -8.77 16.50 5.09
CA VAL A 288 -9.54 15.38 4.52
C VAL A 288 -9.19 15.18 3.04
N ASN A 289 -9.03 16.24 2.26
CA ASN A 289 -8.66 16.11 0.85
C ASN A 289 -7.20 15.65 0.67
N LEU A 290 -6.29 16.07 1.55
CA LEU A 290 -4.90 15.59 1.56
C LEU A 290 -4.82 14.09 1.92
N ASP A 291 -5.60 13.66 2.91
CA ASP A 291 -5.70 12.25 3.30
C ASP A 291 -6.27 11.41 2.15
N ARG A 292 -7.38 11.84 1.53
CA ARG A 292 -7.93 11.19 0.33
C ARG A 292 -6.91 11.09 -0.80
N THR A 293 -6.15 12.16 -1.06
CA THR A 293 -5.09 12.15 -2.09
C THR A 293 -4.00 11.12 -1.76
N THR A 294 -3.57 11.10 -0.50
CA THR A 294 -2.54 10.17 -0.03
C THR A 294 -3.01 8.73 -0.18
N GLN A 295 -4.25 8.46 0.20
CA GLN A 295 -4.84 7.13 0.10
C GLN A 295 -5.08 6.74 -1.36
N ILE A 296 -5.52 7.65 -2.24
CA ILE A 296 -5.52 7.41 -3.69
C ILE A 296 -4.13 6.97 -4.17
N GLY A 297 -3.06 7.64 -3.71
CA GLY A 297 -1.70 7.26 -4.06
C GLY A 297 -1.35 5.83 -3.61
N ILE A 298 -1.64 5.50 -2.35
CA ILE A 298 -1.40 4.16 -1.77
C ILE A 298 -2.19 3.09 -2.51
N PHE A 299 -3.48 3.35 -2.79
CA PHE A 299 -4.34 2.44 -3.52
C PHE A 299 -3.90 2.33 -4.97
N GLY A 300 -3.62 3.44 -5.65
CA GLY A 300 -3.12 3.45 -7.02
C GLY A 300 -1.85 2.62 -7.19
N ILE A 301 -0.95 2.62 -6.20
CA ILE A 301 0.22 1.72 -6.18
C ILE A 301 -0.20 0.26 -5.95
N SER A 302 -1.12 0.01 -5.02
CA SER A 302 -1.60 -1.35 -4.68
C SER A 302 -2.45 -2.02 -5.78
N PHE A 303 -3.01 -1.21 -6.69
CA PHE A 303 -3.86 -1.62 -7.80
C PHE A 303 -3.16 -1.51 -9.17
N ALA A 304 -1.95 -0.95 -9.26
CA ALA A 304 -1.23 -0.86 -10.53
C ALA A 304 -0.47 -2.17 -10.83
N PRO A 305 -0.54 -2.70 -12.06
CA PRO A 305 0.30 -3.82 -12.47
C PRO A 305 1.78 -3.41 -12.47
N ASN A 306 2.64 -4.29 -11.95
CA ASN A 306 4.06 -4.03 -11.75
C ASN A 306 4.80 -3.70 -13.07
N LYS A 307 5.45 -2.52 -13.12
CA LYS A 307 6.38 -2.15 -14.21
C LYS A 307 7.77 -2.81 -14.10
N GLN A 308 8.05 -3.56 -13.04
CA GLN A 308 9.34 -4.26 -12.89
C GLN A 308 9.39 -5.63 -13.59
N SER A 309 8.27 -6.10 -14.13
CA SER A 309 8.17 -7.42 -14.79
C SER A 309 8.51 -7.42 -16.29
N GLU A 310 8.81 -6.27 -16.90
CA GLU A 310 9.14 -6.16 -18.34
C GLU A 310 10.65 -6.19 -18.65
N LEU A 311 11.50 -6.51 -17.67
CA LEU A 311 12.94 -6.72 -17.87
C LEU A 311 13.37 -8.09 -17.36
N SER A 312 12.89 -9.14 -18.03
CA SER A 312 13.46 -10.49 -17.99
C SER A 312 13.32 -11.16 -19.34
#